data_AF-Q6VLW9-F1
#
_entry.id   AF-Q6VLW9-F1
#
_cell.length_a   1.000
_cell.length_b   1.000
_cell.length_c   1.000
_cell.angle_alpha   90.00
_cell.angle_beta   90.00
_cell.angle_gamma   90.00
#
_symmetry.space_group_name_H-M   'P 1'
#
loop_
_entity.id
_entity.type
_entity.pdbx_description
1 polymer ?
#
loop_
_entity_poly.entity_id
_entity_poly.type
_entity_poly.pdbx_seq_one_letter_code
_entity_poly.pdbx_strand_id
1 'polypeptide(L)'
;MGIAGMIYMVTMVFLLIVLILPSRTVGYDYFQFTQQYQLAVCHFNPTPCKDPPDKLFTVHGLWPSNSTGNDPSYCKNTTLNSTKIANLTAQLEIIWPNV
;
A
#
# COMPACT_ATOMS: atom_id res chain seq x y z
N MET A 1 31.16 -20.94 -35.25
CA MET A 1 31.27 -21.12 -33.78
C MET A 1 30.99 -22.58 -33.47
N GLY A 2 31.88 -23.28 -32.75
CA GLY A 2 31.66 -24.67 -32.38
C GLY A 2 30.56 -24.83 -31.32
N ILE A 3 30.11 -26.06 -31.09
CA ILE A 3 29.03 -26.41 -30.14
C ILE A 3 29.31 -25.80 -28.75
N ALA A 4 30.55 -25.87 -28.27
CA ALA A 4 30.94 -25.26 -26.99
C ALA A 4 30.78 -23.72 -26.96
N GLY A 5 31.12 -23.04 -28.06
CA GLY A 5 30.95 -21.59 -28.17
C GLY A 5 29.49 -21.18 -28.23
N MET A 6 28.65 -22.00 -28.87
CA MET A 6 27.20 -21.80 -28.87
C MET A 6 26.60 -21.96 -27.46
N ILE A 7 27.03 -22.98 -26.72
CA ILE A 7 26.59 -23.21 -25.33
C ILE A 7 26.98 -22.02 -24.44
N TYR A 8 28.23 -21.54 -24.52
CA TYR A 8 28.69 -20.38 -23.75
C TYR A 8 27.91 -19.10 -24.06
N MET A 9 27.60 -18.83 -25.33
CA MET A 9 26.81 -17.66 -25.69
C MET A 9 25.39 -17.73 -25.13
N VAL A 10 24.75 -18.91 -25.21
CA VAL A 10 23.39 -19.10 -24.68
C VAL A 10 23.37 -18.97 -23.16
N THR A 11 24.33 -19.55 -22.45
CA THR A 11 24.40 -19.45 -20.98
C THR A 11 24.68 -18.04 -20.51
N MET A 12 25.57 -17.30 -21.17
CA MET A 12 25.84 -15.89 -20.86
C MET A 12 24.60 -15.01 -21.07
N VAL A 13 23.89 -15.19 -22.18
CA VAL A 13 22.64 -14.44 -22.45
C VAL A 13 21.57 -14.76 -21.41
N PHE A 14 21.41 -16.04 -21.04
CA PHE A 14 20.45 -16.45 -20.02
C PHE A 14 20.77 -15.84 -18.64
N LEU A 15 22.05 -15.85 -18.23
CA LEU A 15 22.48 -15.24 -16.97
C LEU A 15 22.23 -13.72 -16.96
N LEU A 16 22.50 -13.03 -18.07
CA LEU A 16 22.20 -11.60 -18.20
C LEU A 16 20.70 -11.33 -18.07
N ILE A 17 19.84 -12.13 -18.72
CA ILE A 17 18.37 -11.97 -18.60
C ILE A 17 17.91 -12.16 -17.15
N VAL A 18 18.42 -13.18 -16.45
CA VAL A 18 18.09 -13.43 -15.04
C VAL A 18 18.52 -12.28 -14.13
N LEU A 19 19.66 -11.64 -14.40
CA LEU A 19 20.15 -10.48 -13.65
C LEU A 19 19.32 -9.20 -13.91
N ILE A 20 18.72 -9.07 -15.09
CA ILE A 20 17.94 -7.88 -15.47
C ILE A 20 16.48 -7.99 -15.01
N LEU A 21 15.96 -9.19 -14.77
CA LEU A 21 14.60 -9.38 -14.23
C LEU A 21 14.52 -8.83 -12.80
N PRO A 22 13.75 -7.76 -12.54
CA PRO A 22 13.60 -7.26 -11.19
C PRO A 22 12.89 -8.34 -10.37
N SER A 23 13.55 -8.81 -9.30
CA SER A 23 12.88 -9.60 -8.29
C SER A 23 11.82 -8.68 -7.66
N ARG A 24 10.53 -8.93 -7.92
CA ARG A 24 9.45 -8.25 -7.19
C ARG A 24 9.44 -8.79 -5.76
N THR A 25 10.36 -8.29 -4.95
CA THR A 25 10.44 -8.60 -3.51
C THR A 25 9.28 -7.97 -2.75
N VAL A 26 8.59 -7.00 -3.38
CA VAL A 26 7.49 -6.23 -2.81
C VAL A 26 6.19 -6.63 -3.52
N GLY A 27 5.18 -7.01 -2.74
CA GLY A 27 3.87 -7.48 -3.23
C GLY A 27 2.93 -6.38 -3.74
N TYR A 28 3.45 -5.19 -4.04
CA TYR A 28 2.73 -4.03 -4.58
C TYR A 28 3.67 -3.16 -5.42
N ASP A 29 3.11 -2.31 -6.29
CA ASP A 29 3.88 -1.43 -7.17
C ASP A 29 4.08 -0.02 -6.58
N TYR A 30 3.07 0.52 -5.87
CA TYR A 30 3.10 1.87 -5.27
C TYR A 30 2.20 1.98 -4.04
N PHE A 31 2.24 3.12 -3.36
CA PHE A 31 1.31 3.48 -2.29
C PHE A 31 0.36 4.58 -2.72
N GLN A 32 -0.93 4.41 -2.41
CA GLN A 32 -1.91 5.48 -2.46
C GLN A 32 -2.11 6.03 -1.05
N PHE A 33 -1.77 7.31 -0.86
CA PHE A 33 -2.18 8.06 0.33
C PHE A 33 -3.52 8.73 0.03
N THR A 34 -4.58 8.28 0.69
CA THR A 34 -5.94 8.75 0.46
C THR A 34 -6.43 9.58 1.63
N GLN A 35 -7.17 10.64 1.30
CA GLN A 35 -7.80 11.53 2.26
C GLN A 35 -9.30 11.60 1.99
N GLN A 36 -10.08 11.78 3.05
CA GLN A 36 -11.53 11.92 2.97
C GLN A 36 -11.96 13.29 3.49
N TYR A 37 -12.94 13.90 2.81
CA TYR A 37 -13.54 15.14 3.26
C TYR A 37 -14.69 14.82 4.22
N GLN A 38 -14.51 15.11 5.51
CA GLN A 38 -15.40 14.63 6.57
C GLN A 38 -16.86 15.03 6.34
N LEU A 39 -17.13 16.26 5.90
CA LEU A 39 -18.49 16.72 5.64
C LEU A 39 -19.21 15.90 4.56
N ALA A 40 -18.49 15.49 3.51
CA ALA A 40 -19.08 14.64 2.47
C ALA A 40 -19.37 13.24 2.99
N VAL A 41 -18.44 12.64 3.75
CA VAL A 41 -18.63 11.30 4.33
C VAL A 41 -19.81 11.31 5.31
N CYS A 42 -19.84 12.29 6.22
CA CYS A 42 -20.89 12.44 7.22
C CYS A 42 -22.27 12.76 6.64
N HIS A 43 -22.33 13.37 5.45
CA HIS A 43 -23.60 13.58 4.77
C HIS A 43 -24.23 12.26 4.31
N PHE A 44 -23.43 11.30 3.83
CA PHE A 44 -23.92 10.01 3.35
C PHE A 44 -24.01 8.94 4.44
N ASN A 45 -23.11 8.98 5.43
CA ASN A 45 -23.06 8.06 6.56
C ASN A 45 -23.01 8.87 7.87
N PRO A 46 -24.16 9.12 8.53
CA PRO A 46 -24.24 10.04 9.67
C PRO A 46 -23.53 9.53 10.94
N THR A 47 -23.23 8.23 10.98
CA THR A 47 -22.61 7.59 12.15
C THR A 47 -21.40 6.78 11.72
N PRO A 48 -20.23 6.96 12.36
CA PRO A 48 -19.96 7.81 13.52
C PRO A 48 -19.36 9.18 13.12
N CYS A 49 -20.19 10.23 13.09
CA CYS A 49 -19.71 11.60 12.86
C CYS A 49 -19.80 12.47 14.13
N LYS A 50 -18.85 13.39 14.27
CA LYS A 50 -18.99 14.53 15.20
C LYS A 50 -20.04 15.50 14.65
N ASP A 51 -20.76 16.18 15.55
CA ASP A 51 -21.72 17.23 15.20
C ASP A 51 -21.31 18.58 15.85
N PRO A 52 -20.93 19.62 15.06
CA PRO A 52 -20.77 19.58 13.61
C PRO A 52 -19.49 18.84 13.17
N PRO A 53 -19.45 18.24 11.97
CA PRO A 53 -18.23 17.66 11.42
C PRO A 53 -17.19 18.74 11.17
N ASP A 54 -15.92 18.46 11.47
CA ASP A 54 -14.82 19.34 11.11
C ASP A 54 -14.74 19.46 9.58
N LYS A 55 -14.46 20.66 9.06
CA LYS A 55 -14.36 20.94 7.62
C LYS A 55 -12.95 20.66 7.09
N LEU A 56 -12.42 19.49 7.39
CA LEU A 56 -11.03 19.13 7.10
C LEU A 56 -10.96 17.85 6.26
N PHE A 57 -9.85 17.70 5.55
CA PHE A 57 -9.45 16.43 5.00
C PHE A 57 -8.72 15.63 6.07
N THR A 58 -9.24 14.44 6.38
CA THR A 58 -8.59 13.49 7.26
C THR A 58 -8.01 12.34 6.46
N VAL A 59 -7.05 11.63 7.03
CA VAL A 59 -6.50 10.42 6.42
C VAL A 59 -7.63 9.39 6.31
N HIS A 60 -7.80 8.82 5.12
CA HIS A 60 -8.64 7.65 4.90
C HIS A 60 -7.79 6.39 5.02
N GLY A 61 -6.65 6.37 4.33
CA GLY A 61 -5.60 5.38 4.59
C GLY A 61 -4.40 5.46 3.67
N LEU A 62 -3.48 4.52 3.90
CA LEU A 62 -2.31 4.28 3.06
C LEU A 62 -2.42 2.87 2.48
N TRP A 63 -2.54 2.77 1.16
CA TRP A 63 -2.96 1.56 0.48
C TRP A 63 -1.82 1.08 -0.44
N PRO A 64 -1.23 -0.11 -0.21
CA PRO A 64 -0.35 -0.71 -1.19
C PRO A 64 -1.18 -1.12 -2.41
N SER A 65 -0.77 -0.70 -3.60
CA SER A 65 -1.54 -0.85 -4.82
C SER A 65 -0.70 -1.32 -6.00
N ASN A 66 -1.38 -1.95 -6.96
CA ASN A 66 -0.77 -2.44 -8.19
C ASN A 66 -1.14 -1.56 -9.38
N SER A 67 -0.21 -1.39 -10.30
CA SER A 67 -0.44 -0.66 -11.56
C SER A 67 -1.36 -1.45 -12.50
N THR A 68 -1.37 -2.77 -12.33
CA THR A 68 -2.19 -3.72 -13.09
C THR A 68 -2.73 -4.80 -12.17
N GLY A 69 -3.98 -5.20 -12.38
CA GLY A 69 -4.63 -6.22 -11.55
C GLY A 69 -5.13 -5.65 -10.23
N ASN A 70 -5.39 -6.54 -9.26
CA ASN A 70 -5.97 -6.17 -7.98
C ASN A 70 -4.89 -5.73 -6.99
N ASP A 71 -5.26 -4.80 -6.12
CA ASP A 71 -4.46 -4.40 -4.98
C ASP A 71 -4.33 -5.55 -3.96
N PRO A 72 -3.16 -5.72 -3.34
CA PRO A 72 -3.00 -6.71 -2.29
C PRO A 72 -3.85 -6.35 -1.08
N SER A 73 -4.53 -7.34 -0.52
CA SER A 73 -5.31 -7.20 0.71
C SER A 73 -5.08 -8.41 1.61
N TYR A 74 -5.28 -8.23 2.92
CA TYR A 74 -5.16 -9.30 3.92
C TYR A 74 -3.83 -10.09 3.87
N CYS A 75 -2.72 -9.41 3.53
CA CYS A 75 -1.41 -10.04 3.29
C CYS A 75 -0.89 -10.89 4.46
N LYS A 76 -1.24 -10.52 5.70
CA LYS A 76 -0.95 -11.27 6.91
C LYS A 76 -2.16 -11.26 7.82
N ASN A 77 -2.45 -12.40 8.43
CA ASN A 77 -3.45 -12.51 9.49
C ASN A 77 -2.84 -12.09 10.83
N THR A 78 -2.50 -10.81 10.97
CA THR A 78 -1.92 -10.26 12.20
C THR A 78 -2.80 -9.14 12.70
N THR A 79 -3.26 -9.27 13.94
CA THR A 79 -4.02 -8.22 14.61
C THR A 79 -3.11 -7.06 15.00
N LEU A 80 -3.62 -5.84 14.88
CA LEU A 80 -2.94 -4.64 15.34
C LEU A 80 -2.69 -4.72 16.85
N ASN A 81 -1.42 -4.59 17.26
CA ASN A 81 -1.07 -4.40 18.65
C ASN A 81 -1.07 -2.89 18.97
N SER A 82 -2.14 -2.41 19.62
CA SER A 82 -2.34 -0.99 19.94
C SER A 82 -1.22 -0.39 20.80
N THR A 83 -0.52 -1.19 21.61
CA THR A 83 0.61 -0.70 22.42
C THR A 83 1.75 -0.16 21.57
N LYS A 84 1.91 -0.64 20.33
CA LYS A 84 2.94 -0.17 19.40
C LYS A 84 2.66 1.22 18.83
N ILE A 85 1.43 1.69 18.91
CA ILE A 85 0.99 2.99 18.38
C ILE A 85 0.48 3.92 19.48
N ALA A 86 0.66 3.56 20.75
CA ALA A 86 0.10 4.28 21.89
C ALA A 86 0.59 5.75 21.97
N ASN A 87 1.82 6.01 21.52
CA ASN A 87 2.37 7.37 21.46
C ASN A 87 1.79 8.21 20.31
N LEU A 88 1.11 7.59 19.33
CA LEU A 88 0.49 8.25 18.19
C LEU A 88 -1.01 8.46 18.37
N THR A 89 -1.64 7.82 19.37
CA THR A 89 -3.11 7.81 19.54
C THR A 89 -3.72 9.20 19.50
N ALA A 90 -3.19 10.16 20.25
CA ALA A 90 -3.73 11.53 20.28
C ALA A 90 -3.64 12.25 18.92
N GLN A 91 -2.60 11.96 18.12
CA GLN A 91 -2.51 12.52 16.77
C GLN A 91 -3.49 11.83 15.84
N LEU A 92 -3.59 10.49 15.89
CA LEU A 92 -4.49 9.71 15.06
C LEU A 92 -5.97 10.09 15.28
N GLU A 93 -6.39 10.38 16.50
CA GLU A 93 -7.75 10.85 16.79
C GLU A 93 -8.10 12.20 16.13
N ILE A 94 -7.08 12.99 15.74
CA ILE A 94 -7.25 14.29 15.08
C ILE A 94 -7.11 14.14 13.56
N ILE A 95 -6.05 13.48 13.08
CA ILE A 95 -5.72 13.44 11.64
C ILE A 95 -6.30 12.22 10.91
N TRP A 96 -6.63 11.14 11.64
CA TRP A 96 -7.20 9.90 11.11
C TRP A 96 -8.40 9.40 11.96
N PRO A 97 -9.40 10.26 12.25
CA PRO A 97 -10.59 9.84 12.96
C PRO A 97 -11.42 8.87 12.12
N ASN A 98 -12.21 8.04 12.81
CA ASN A 98 -13.32 7.35 12.20
C ASN A 98 -14.45 8.37 11.97
N VAL A 99 -14.85 8.56 10.72
CA VAL A 99 -15.96 9.44 10.30
C VAL A 99 -16.83 8.76 9.28
#